data_AF-A0A7C6AXP7-F1
#
_entry.id   AF-A0A7C6AXP7-F1
#
_cell.length_a   1.000
_cell.length_b   1.000
_cell.length_c   1.000
_cell.angle_alpha   90.00
_cell.angle_beta   90.00
_cell.angle_gamma   90.00
#
_symmetry.space_group_name_H-M   'P 1'
#
loop_
_entity.id
_entity.type
_entity.pdbx_description
1 polymer ?
#
loop_
_entity_poly.entity_id
_entity_poly.type
_entity_poly.pdbx_seq_one_letter_code
_entity_poly.pdbx_strand_id
1 'polypeptide(L)'
;MFEPGKIDRPDLVHSASMIPIRDTIPSRNVPITMYLLILANVLIFLLQLQLPDESLQRFFYYFGIVPARYTHPAWAEYIGLPVDNYWPFVTSMFLHGGWFHL
;
A
#
# COMPACT_ATOMS: atom_id res chain seq x y z
N MET A 1 0.93 49.72 51.42
CA MET A 1 0.15 48.51 51.12
C MET A 1 0.40 48.19 49.65
N PHE A 2 1.38 47.34 49.36
CA PHE A 2 1.71 46.90 47.99
C PHE A 2 1.12 45.50 47.80
N GLU A 3 0.10 45.36 46.96
CA GLU A 3 -0.40 44.06 46.53
C GLU A 3 0.38 43.63 45.27
N PRO A 4 1.12 42.51 45.28
CA PRO A 4 1.78 42.01 44.09
C PRO A 4 0.74 41.43 43.15
N GLY A 5 0.60 42.02 41.96
CA GLY A 5 -0.24 41.49 40.88
C GLY A 5 0.19 40.07 40.52
N LYS A 6 -0.64 39.10 40.88
CA LYS A 6 -0.59 37.72 40.42
C LYS A 6 -0.67 37.71 38.89
N ILE A 7 0.45 37.42 38.22
CA ILE A 7 0.44 37.15 36.78
C ILE A 7 -0.19 35.77 36.60
N ASP A 8 -1.51 35.75 36.48
CA ASP A 8 -2.25 34.57 36.06
C ASP A 8 -1.98 34.41 34.55
N ARG A 9 -1.12 33.45 34.18
CA ARG A 9 -0.91 33.01 32.79
C ARG A 9 -1.68 31.69 32.60
N PRO A 10 -3.00 31.74 32.34
CA PRO A 10 -3.84 30.54 32.19
C PRO A 10 -3.58 29.78 30.87
N ASP A 11 -2.66 30.25 30.03
CA ASP A 11 -2.44 29.75 28.67
C ASP A 11 -1.52 28.53 28.56
N LEU A 12 -0.95 28.03 29.67
CA LEU A 12 -0.07 26.85 29.67
C LEU A 12 -0.76 25.53 30.09
N VAL A 13 -2.10 25.47 30.14
CA VAL A 13 -2.86 24.28 30.58
C VAL A 13 -3.71 23.66 29.46
N HIS A 14 -3.15 23.47 28.27
CA HIS A 14 -3.63 22.42 27.37
C HIS A 14 -2.42 21.58 26.94
N SER A 15 -2.25 20.45 27.63
CA SER A 15 -1.48 19.33 27.11
C SER A 15 -1.96 19.07 25.69
N ALA A 16 -1.07 19.26 24.72
CA ALA A 16 -1.32 19.02 23.31
C ALA A 16 -1.60 17.53 23.09
N SER A 17 -2.82 17.08 23.36
CA SER A 17 -3.43 15.98 22.61
C SER A 17 -3.95 16.58 21.31
N MET A 18 -3.01 17.03 20.48
CA MET A 18 -3.31 17.53 19.15
C MET A 18 -3.29 16.33 18.20
N ILE A 19 -4.46 15.89 17.77
CA ILE A 19 -4.59 15.09 16.55
C ILE A 19 -4.71 16.12 15.41
N PRO A 20 -3.65 16.39 14.63
CA PRO A 20 -3.73 17.39 13.57
C PRO A 20 -4.78 16.97 12.53
N ILE A 21 -5.82 17.79 12.35
CA ILE A 21 -6.96 17.48 11.45
C ILE A 21 -6.75 18.03 10.04
N ARG A 22 -5.93 19.07 9.87
CA ARG A 22 -5.62 19.68 8.56
C ARG A 22 -4.19 20.22 8.53
N ASP A 23 -3.59 20.14 7.35
CA ASP A 23 -2.29 20.73 7.03
C ASP A 23 -2.51 22.12 6.38
N THR A 24 -1.74 23.11 6.82
CA THR A 24 -1.72 24.48 6.25
C THR A 24 -0.64 24.66 5.19
N ILE A 25 0.20 23.66 4.95
CA ILE A 25 1.22 23.68 3.89
C ILE A 25 0.53 23.41 2.55
N PRO A 26 0.48 24.40 1.63
CA PRO A 26 -0.11 24.18 0.32
C PRO A 26 0.75 23.22 -0.49
N SER A 27 0.13 22.17 -1.05
CA SER A 27 0.81 21.30 -2.00
C SER A 27 1.23 22.10 -3.22
N ARG A 28 2.53 22.11 -3.51
CA ARG A 28 3.10 22.85 -4.65
C ARG A 28 3.04 22.08 -5.98
N ASN A 29 2.84 20.77 -5.95
CA ASN A 29 2.90 19.91 -7.13
C ASN A 29 1.69 18.98 -7.21
N VAL A 30 1.26 18.67 -8.43
CA VAL A 30 0.27 17.62 -8.69
C VAL A 30 0.96 16.26 -8.46
N PRO A 31 0.38 15.34 -7.65
CA PRO A 31 1.00 14.07 -7.32
C PRO A 31 0.84 13.04 -8.45
N ILE A 32 1.50 13.26 -9.59
CA ILE A 32 1.36 12.43 -10.80
C ILE A 32 1.65 10.94 -10.51
N THR A 33 2.74 10.63 -9.80
CA THR A 33 3.10 9.25 -9.44
C THR A 33 2.01 8.54 -8.64
N MET A 34 1.37 9.25 -7.71
CA MET A 34 0.26 8.69 -6.93
C MET A 34 -0.90 8.31 -7.85
N TYR A 35 -1.31 9.19 -8.77
CA TYR A 35 -2.37 8.89 -9.71
C TYR A 35 -2.02 7.73 -10.64
N LEU A 36 -0.78 7.63 -11.09
CA LEU A 36 -0.32 6.50 -11.92
C LEU A 36 -0.37 5.18 -11.17
N LEU A 37 0.05 5.15 -9.91
CA LEU A 37 -0.03 3.95 -9.07
C LEU A 37 -1.48 3.54 -8.83
N ILE A 38 -2.36 4.49 -8.50
CA ILE A 38 -3.80 4.21 -8.33
C ILE A 38 -4.38 3.63 -9.63
N LEU A 39 -4.10 4.28 -10.77
CA LEU A 39 -4.59 3.82 -12.07
C LEU A 39 -4.10 2.40 -12.39
N ALA A 40 -2.82 2.11 -12.17
CA ALA A 40 -2.25 0.79 -12.41
C ALA A 40 -2.92 -0.29 -11.54
N ASN A 41 -3.10 -0.04 -10.25
CA ASN A 41 -3.79 -0.97 -9.33
C ASN A 41 -5.22 -1.24 -9.77
N VAL A 42 -5.98 -0.19 -10.10
CA VAL A 42 -7.37 -0.31 -10.57
C VAL A 42 -7.44 -1.11 -11.87
N LEU A 43 -6.59 -0.81 -12.86
CA LEU A 43 -6.59 -1.52 -14.15
C LEU A 43 -6.26 -3.02 -13.97
N ILE A 44 -5.26 -3.35 -13.16
CA ILE A 44 -4.88 -4.73 -12.89
C ILE A 44 -5.99 -5.46 -12.11
N PHE A 45 -6.69 -4.79 -11.20
CA PHE A 45 -7.85 -5.38 -10.51
C PHE A 45 -9.03 -5.63 -11.45
N LEU A 46 -9.35 -4.69 -12.34
CA LEU A 46 -10.40 -4.89 -13.34
C LEU A 46 -10.06 -6.06 -14.28
N LEU A 47 -8.79 -6.25 -14.62
CA LEU A 47 -8.34 -7.43 -15.36
C LEU A 47 -8.58 -8.73 -14.56
N GLN A 48 -8.23 -8.76 -13.27
CA GLN A 48 -8.45 -9.93 -12.40
C GLN A 48 -9.93 -10.33 -12.35
N LEU A 49 -10.85 -9.36 -12.30
CA LEU A 49 -12.29 -9.61 -12.30
C LEU A 49 -12.82 -10.21 -13.61
N GLN A 50 -12.11 -10.03 -14.72
CA GLN A 50 -12.49 -10.57 -16.03
C GLN A 50 -11.97 -12.00 -16.26
N LEU A 51 -11.00 -12.46 -15.46
CA LEU A 51 -10.41 -13.78 -15.62
C LEU A 51 -11.30 -14.86 -15.01
N PRO A 52 -11.52 -16.00 -15.71
CA PRO A 52 -12.10 -17.19 -15.11
C PRO A 52 -11.24 -17.72 -13.96
N ASP A 53 -11.83 -18.42 -12.99
CA ASP A 53 -11.15 -18.88 -11.76
C ASP A 53 -9.82 -19.61 -12.02
N GLU A 54 -9.76 -20.52 -12.99
CA GLU A 54 -8.52 -21.24 -13.32
C GLU A 54 -7.43 -20.28 -13.84
N SER A 55 -7.81 -19.34 -14.71
CA SER A 55 -6.89 -18.35 -15.26
C SER A 55 -6.44 -17.35 -14.20
N LEU A 56 -7.34 -16.96 -13.30
CA LEU A 56 -7.05 -16.09 -12.17
C LEU A 56 -6.04 -16.75 -11.21
N GLN A 57 -6.23 -18.03 -10.87
CA GLN A 57 -5.26 -18.78 -10.06
C GLN A 57 -3.89 -18.82 -10.74
N ARG A 58 -3.84 -19.13 -12.04
CA ARG A 58 -2.58 -19.15 -12.80
C ARG A 58 -1.94 -17.76 -12.85
N PHE A 59 -2.73 -16.70 -12.99
CA PHE A 59 -2.27 -15.31 -12.93
C PHE A 59 -1.61 -15.01 -11.58
N PHE A 60 -2.24 -15.37 -10.46
CA PHE A 60 -1.62 -15.25 -9.13
C PHE A 60 -0.35 -16.11 -8.99
N TYR A 61 -0.32 -17.31 -9.56
CA TYR A 61 0.89 -18.15 -9.52
C TYR A 61 2.06 -17.52 -10.26
N TYR A 62 1.83 -16.83 -11.39
CA TYR A 62 2.90 -16.23 -12.19
C TYR A 62 3.34 -14.86 -11.67
N PHE A 63 2.39 -13.99 -11.29
CA PHE A 63 2.65 -12.60 -10.92
C PHE A 63 2.69 -12.36 -9.40
N GLY A 64 2.21 -13.33 -8.60
CA GLY A 64 2.25 -13.28 -7.13
C GLY A 64 3.48 -13.98 -6.56
N ILE A 65 3.87 -13.57 -5.35
CA ILE A 65 4.98 -14.21 -4.64
C ILE A 65 4.51 -15.58 -4.12
N VAL A 66 5.16 -16.63 -4.61
CA VAL A 66 5.02 -18.00 -4.09
C VAL A 66 6.35 -18.37 -3.42
N PRO A 67 6.45 -18.36 -2.08
CA PRO A 67 7.72 -18.59 -1.38
C PRO A 67 8.37 -19.94 -1.72
N ALA A 68 7.55 -20.97 -1.97
CA ALA A 68 8.02 -22.28 -2.42
C ALA A 68 8.80 -22.23 -3.74
N ARG A 69 8.54 -21.25 -4.61
CA ARG A 69 9.27 -21.06 -5.88
C ARG A 69 10.76 -20.83 -5.66
N TYR A 70 11.11 -20.03 -4.65
CA TYR A 70 12.49 -19.61 -4.39
C TYR A 70 13.21 -20.48 -3.35
N THR A 71 12.44 -21.23 -2.55
CA THR A 71 12.99 -22.11 -1.49
C THR A 71 13.08 -23.58 -1.93
N HIS A 72 12.29 -24.00 -2.91
CA HIS A 72 12.21 -25.37 -3.41
C HIS A 72 12.24 -25.39 -4.95
N PRO A 73 13.42 -25.19 -5.58
CA PRO A 73 13.51 -25.04 -7.04
C PRO A 73 13.04 -26.28 -7.82
N ALA A 74 13.30 -27.49 -7.31
CA ALA A 74 12.83 -28.73 -7.93
C ALA A 74 11.30 -28.83 -7.99
N TRP A 75 10.60 -28.33 -6.97
CA TRP A 75 9.14 -28.26 -6.97
C TRP A 75 8.64 -27.23 -7.99
N ALA A 76 9.29 -26.07 -8.05
CA ALA A 76 8.93 -25.00 -8.98
C ALA A 76 9.07 -25.44 -10.44
N GLU A 77 10.17 -26.13 -10.79
CA GLU A 77 10.36 -26.72 -12.11
C GLU A 77 9.28 -27.75 -12.44
N TYR A 78 8.95 -28.64 -11.48
CA TYR A 78 7.91 -29.66 -11.66
C TYR A 78 6.53 -29.06 -12.01
N ILE A 79 6.16 -27.93 -11.41
CA ILE A 79 4.90 -27.24 -11.69
C ILE A 79 4.99 -26.21 -12.83
N GLY A 80 6.14 -26.07 -13.48
CA GLY A 80 6.36 -25.16 -14.60
C GLY A 80 6.49 -23.67 -14.24
N LEU A 81 6.94 -23.36 -13.02
CA LEU A 81 7.28 -22.00 -12.61
C LEU A 81 8.77 -21.71 -12.81
N PRO A 82 9.17 -20.67 -13.58
CA PRO A 82 10.56 -20.31 -13.74
C PRO A 82 11.19 -19.85 -12.41
N VAL A 83 12.24 -20.53 -11.98
CA VAL A 83 12.92 -20.31 -10.69
C VAL A 83 13.71 -18.99 -10.65
N ASP A 84 14.15 -18.51 -11.80
CA ASP A 84 14.92 -17.29 -12.02
C ASP A 84 14.04 -16.05 -12.25
N ASN A 85 12.73 -16.22 -12.28
CA ASN A 85 11.80 -15.11 -12.46
C ASN A 85 11.52 -14.39 -11.13
N TYR A 86 12.17 -13.24 -10.94
CA TYR A 86 12.01 -12.35 -9.78
C TYR A 86 10.97 -11.24 -9.96
N TRP A 87 10.31 -11.13 -11.12
CA TRP A 87 9.22 -10.17 -11.34
C TRP A 87 8.11 -10.20 -10.27
N PRO A 88 7.73 -11.37 -9.70
CA PRO A 88 6.71 -11.42 -8.65
C PRO A 88 6.96 -10.51 -7.46
N PHE A 89 8.22 -10.18 -7.13
CA PHE A 89 8.52 -9.25 -6.03
C PHE A 89 7.98 -7.84 -6.28
N VAL A 90 7.84 -7.44 -7.54
CA VAL A 90 7.27 -6.15 -7.93
C VAL A 90 5.81 -6.31 -8.32
N THR A 91 5.48 -7.30 -9.15
CA THR A 91 4.12 -7.45 -9.68
C THR A 91 3.10 -7.82 -8.60
N SER A 92 3.53 -8.49 -7.52
CA SER A 92 2.62 -8.82 -6.41
C SER A 92 2.06 -7.59 -5.70
N MET A 93 2.74 -6.44 -5.78
CA MET A 93 2.28 -5.19 -5.15
C MET A 93 1.01 -4.64 -5.80
N PHE A 94 0.64 -5.12 -7.00
CA PHE A 94 -0.52 -4.66 -7.76
C PHE A 94 -1.68 -5.68 -7.78
N LEU A 95 -1.48 -6.86 -7.20
CA LEU A 95 -2.47 -7.92 -7.17
C LEU A 95 -3.42 -7.74 -5.98
N HIS A 96 -4.71 -7.98 -6.18
CA HIS A 96 -5.74 -7.69 -5.18
C HIS A 96 -6.75 -8.82 -5.11
N GLY A 97 -6.99 -9.31 -3.89
CA GLY A 97 -7.90 -10.45 -3.63
C GLY A 97 -9.38 -10.09 -3.54
N GLY A 98 -9.74 -8.82 -3.69
CA GLY A 98 -11.12 -8.35 -3.61
C GLY A 98 -11.22 -6.84 -3.38
N TRP A 99 -12.45 -6.32 -3.41
CA TRP A 99 -12.74 -4.88 -3.36
C TRP A 99 -12.23 -4.16 -2.11
N PHE A 100 -12.25 -4.81 -0.94
CA PHE A 100 -11.74 -4.21 0.30
C PHE A 100 -10.21 -4.18 0.39
N HIS A 101 -9.53 -4.93 -0.49
CA HIS A 101 -8.08 -4.96 -0.53
C HIS A 101 -7.52 -3.92 -1.51
N LEU A 102 -8.27 -3.56 -2.58
CA LEU A 102 -7.90 -2.51 -3.53
C LEU A 102 -7.93 -1.11 -2.90
#